data_AF-A0A5C8QCH1-F1
#
_entry.id   AF-A0A5C8QCH1-F1
#
_cell.length_a   1.000
_cell.length_b   1.000
_cell.length_c   1.000
_cell.angle_alpha   90.00
_cell.angle_beta   90.00
_cell.angle_gamma   90.00
#
_symmetry.space_group_name_H-M   'P 1'
#
loop_
_entity.id
_entity.type
_entity.pdbx_description
1 polymer ?
#
loop_
_entity_poly.entity_id
_entity_poly.type
_entity_poly.pdbx_seq_one_letter_code
_entity_poly.pdbx_strand_id
1 'polypeptide(L)'
;MDEWRGFTNKVLYCTQFTARLDDGEASRVAALIADGLLGEDPPGARTRMLADALRSGEPITGGDWQPHGEREVRGFLTALLTRLADDSSAT
;
A
#
# COMPACT_ATOMS: atom_id res chain seq x y z
N MET A 1 1.04 -7.27 16.67
CA MET A 1 1.13 -6.13 15.73
C MET A 1 -0.02 -6.31 14.77
N ASP A 2 -0.86 -5.30 14.56
CA ASP A 2 -1.96 -5.43 13.61
C ASP A 2 -1.40 -5.80 12.24
N GLU A 3 -1.92 -6.87 11.63
CA GLU A 3 -1.38 -7.42 10.37
C GLU A 3 -1.28 -6.36 9.26
N TRP A 4 -2.24 -5.43 9.26
CA TRP A 4 -2.24 -4.28 8.34
C TRP A 4 -0.98 -3.44 8.47
N ARG A 5 -0.45 -3.24 9.67
CA ARG A 5 0.69 -2.36 9.92
C ARG A 5 1.97 -2.93 9.36
N GLY A 6 2.18 -4.24 9.54
CA GLY A 6 3.36 -4.92 9.00
C GLY A 6 3.42 -4.86 7.48
N PHE A 7 2.31 -5.17 6.80
CA PHE A 7 2.25 -5.12 5.35
C PHE A 7 2.31 -3.68 4.80
N THR A 8 1.58 -2.75 5.42
CA THR A 8 1.59 -1.34 5.00
C THR A 8 2.98 -0.72 5.14
N ASN A 9 3.72 -1.05 6.21
CA ASN A 9 5.10 -0.57 6.36
C ASN A 9 6.03 -1.10 5.26
N LYS A 10 5.88 -2.37 4.84
CA LYS A 10 6.65 -2.89 3.68
C LYS A 10 6.35 -2.11 2.41
N VAL A 11 5.07 -1.81 2.16
CA VAL A 11 4.65 -1.00 1.02
C VAL A 11 5.27 0.40 1.07
N LEU A 12 5.22 1.09 2.22
CA LEU A 12 5.81 2.43 2.38
C LEU A 12 7.33 2.43 2.29
N TYR A 13 7.97 1.37 2.77
CA TYR A 13 9.42 1.21 2.64
C TYR A 13 9.84 1.13 1.16
N CYS A 14 9.03 0.52 0.30
CA CYS A 14 9.27 0.46 -1.14
C CYS A 14 9.13 1.80 -1.86
N THR A 15 8.58 2.82 -1.20
CA THR A 15 8.41 4.17 -1.75
C THR A 15 9.31 5.20 -1.05
N GLN A 16 10.23 4.77 -0.16
CA GLN A 16 11.00 5.70 0.69
C GLN A 16 11.94 6.66 -0.06
N PHE A 17 12.31 6.33 -1.30
CA PHE A 17 13.13 7.18 -2.18
C PHE A 17 12.30 7.87 -3.27
N THR A 18 11.00 7.66 -3.27
CA THR A 18 10.08 8.25 -4.24
C THR A 18 9.77 9.68 -3.82
N ALA A 19 9.93 10.64 -4.74
CA ALA A 19 9.66 12.04 -4.42
C ALA A 19 8.17 12.35 -4.27
N ARG A 20 7.29 11.61 -4.97
CA ARG A 20 5.84 11.84 -5.02
C ARG A 20 5.08 10.51 -5.05
N LEU A 21 4.09 10.35 -4.18
CA LEU A 21 3.18 9.20 -4.20
C LEU A 21 2.01 9.46 -5.16
N ASP A 22 2.31 9.50 -6.45
CA ASP A 22 1.31 9.74 -7.50
C ASP A 22 0.73 8.43 -8.07
N ASP A 23 -0.10 8.58 -9.10
CA ASP A 23 -0.72 7.49 -9.83
C ASP A 23 0.29 6.52 -10.47
N GLY A 24 1.45 7.01 -10.91
CA GLY A 24 2.49 6.17 -11.47
C GLY A 24 3.11 5.28 -10.40
N GLU A 25 3.37 5.84 -9.22
CA GLU A 25 3.90 5.08 -8.09
C GLU A 25 2.91 4.03 -7.59
N ALA A 26 1.62 4.36 -7.53
CA ALA A 26 0.58 3.40 -7.19
C ALA A 26 0.50 2.23 -8.18
N SER A 27 0.63 2.49 -9.50
CA SER A 27 0.70 1.43 -10.52
C SER A 27 1.95 0.56 -10.37
N ARG A 28 3.10 1.18 -10.12
CA ARG A 28 4.35 0.44 -9.90
C ARG A 28 4.25 -0.49 -8.72
N VAL A 29 3.73 -0.02 -7.59
CA VAL A 29 3.57 -0.84 -6.38
C VAL A 29 2.50 -1.91 -6.55
N ALA A 30 1.40 -1.62 -7.25
CA ALA A 30 0.39 -2.62 -7.58
C ALA A 30 1.00 -3.81 -8.34
N ALA A 31 1.83 -3.55 -9.36
CA ALA A 31 2.55 -4.58 -10.10
C ALA A 31 3.47 -5.42 -9.20
N LEU A 32 4.24 -4.78 -8.30
CA LEU A 32 5.08 -5.51 -7.34
C LEU A 32 4.27 -6.43 -6.40
N ILE A 33 3.07 -6.01 -6.00
CA ILE A 33 2.16 -6.84 -5.22
C ILE A 33 1.63 -7.99 -6.07
N ALA A 34 1.17 -7.73 -7.29
CA ALA A 34 0.67 -8.76 -8.22
C ALA A 34 1.73 -9.83 -8.51
N ASP A 35 2.98 -9.40 -8.72
CA ASP A 35 4.14 -10.28 -8.96
C ASP A 35 4.62 -11.05 -7.72
N GLY A 36 3.99 -10.84 -6.56
CA GLY A 36 4.36 -11.51 -5.31
C GLY A 36 5.68 -11.00 -4.70
N LEU A 37 6.20 -9.87 -5.15
CA LEU A 37 7.46 -9.30 -4.68
C LEU A 37 7.32 -8.58 -3.32
N LEU A 38 6.09 -8.29 -2.91
CA LEU A 38 5.75 -7.72 -1.61
C LEU A 38 4.92 -8.69 -0.79
N GLY A 39 5.60 -9.64 -0.13
CA GLY A 39 4.99 -10.58 0.81
C GLY A 39 4.49 -11.87 0.17
N GLU A 40 4.42 -12.91 1.01
CA GLU A 40 4.01 -14.28 0.63
C GLU A 40 2.49 -14.50 0.81
N ASP A 41 1.80 -13.55 1.42
CA ASP A 41 0.37 -13.63 1.67
C ASP A 41 -0.44 -13.66 0.36
N PRO A 42 -1.57 -14.38 0.31
CA PRO A 42 -2.44 -14.38 -0.86
C PRO A 42 -2.85 -12.96 -1.29
N PRO A 43 -3.05 -12.68 -2.58
CA PRO A 43 -3.40 -11.34 -3.07
C PRO A 43 -4.58 -10.70 -2.32
N GLY A 44 -5.65 -11.47 -2.06
CA GLY A 44 -6.81 -10.97 -1.31
C GLY A 44 -6.51 -10.58 0.15
N ALA A 45 -5.57 -11.26 0.80
CA ALA A 45 -5.14 -10.92 2.16
C ALA A 45 -4.37 -9.59 2.17
N ARG A 46 -3.47 -9.38 1.19
CA ARG A 46 -2.71 -8.13 1.02
C ARG A 46 -3.63 -6.94 0.76
N THR A 47 -4.60 -7.08 -0.14
CA THR A 47 -5.63 -6.04 -0.39
C THR A 47 -6.43 -5.73 0.86
N ARG A 48 -6.85 -6.76 1.62
CA ARG A 48 -7.58 -6.57 2.88
C ARG A 48 -6.76 -5.80 3.91
N MET A 49 -5.48 -6.12 4.07
CA MET A 49 -4.58 -5.43 4.99
C MET A 49 -4.45 -3.94 4.67
N LEU A 50 -4.31 -3.57 3.39
CA LEU A 50 -4.27 -2.16 2.98
C LEU A 50 -5.61 -1.44 3.24
N ALA A 51 -6.73 -2.14 3.02
CA ALA A 51 -8.05 -1.60 3.34
C ALA A 51 -8.29 -1.45 4.85
N ASP A 52 -7.76 -2.36 5.67
CA ASP A 52 -7.79 -2.26 7.13
C ASP A 52 -6.95 -1.07 7.62
N ALA A 53 -5.81 -0.78 6.99
CA ALA A 53 -4.99 0.40 7.30
C ALA A 53 -5.75 1.73 7.09
N LEU A 54 -6.52 1.84 6.01
CA LEU A 54 -7.35 3.02 5.75
C LEU A 54 -8.51 3.13 6.75
N ARG A 55 -9.13 2.00 7.11
CA ARG A 55 -10.29 1.94 8.02
C ARG A 55 -9.95 2.09 9.49
N SER A 56 -8.72 1.80 9.90
CA SER A 56 -8.31 1.86 11.31
C SER A 56 -8.50 3.24 11.94
N GLY A 57 -8.42 4.31 11.14
CA GLY A 57 -8.41 5.69 11.63
C GLY A 57 -7.14 6.08 12.39
N GLU A 58 -6.19 5.14 12.55
CA GLU A 58 -4.92 5.38 13.21
C GLU A 58 -3.89 5.98 12.25
N PRO A 59 -2.88 6.72 12.76
CA PRO A 59 -1.76 7.17 11.95
C PRO A 59 -1.06 6.00 11.25
N ILE A 60 -0.97 6.09 9.93
CA ILE A 60 -0.28 5.10 9.10
C ILE A 60 1.23 5.40 9.13
N THR A 61 1.62 6.67 9.17
CA THR A 61 3.03 7.10 9.19
C THR A 61 3.68 7.09 10.58
N GLY A 62 3.06 6.47 11.59
CA GLY A 62 3.46 6.62 12.99
C GLY A 62 4.63 5.73 13.47
N GLY A 63 5.08 4.78 12.65
CA GLY A 63 6.07 3.77 13.06
C GLY A 63 7.53 4.13 12.76
N ASP A 64 7.81 4.52 11.52
CA ASP A 64 9.16 4.75 11.00
C ASP A 64 9.23 6.07 10.22
N TRP A 65 10.46 6.57 9.99
CA TRP A 65 10.65 7.73 9.12
C TRP A 65 10.19 7.39 7.70
N GLN A 66 9.34 8.23 7.14
CA GLN A 66 9.01 8.24 5.72
C GLN A 66 8.84 9.70 5.24
N PRO A 67 9.08 9.99 3.95
CA PRO A 67 9.20 11.38 3.47
C PRO A 67 7.86 12.07 3.16
N HIS A 68 6.73 11.38 3.27
CA HIS A 68 5.42 11.87 2.83
C HIS A 68 4.51 12.27 4.00
N GLY A 69 3.46 13.04 3.75
CA GLY A 69 2.44 13.30 4.78
C GLY A 69 1.44 12.15 4.92
N GLU A 70 0.77 12.04 6.08
CA GLU A 70 -0.34 11.10 6.31
C GLU A 70 -1.43 11.20 5.21
N ARG A 71 -1.74 12.42 4.77
CA ARG A 71 -2.71 12.66 3.67
C ARG A 71 -2.24 12.05 2.35
N GLU A 72 -0.96 12.23 2.01
CA GLU A 72 -0.39 11.70 0.77
C GLU A 72 -0.37 10.18 0.81
N VAL A 73 0.05 9.59 1.93
CA VAL A 73 0.03 8.15 2.15
C VAL A 73 -1.38 7.57 2.02
N ARG A 74 -2.40 8.19 2.61
CA ARG A 74 -3.79 7.71 2.48
C ARG A 74 -4.32 7.81 1.05
N GLY A 75 -3.97 8.90 0.34
CA GLY A 75 -4.31 9.05 -1.07
C GLY A 75 -3.66 7.96 -1.92
N PHE A 76 -2.38 7.71 -1.69
CA PHE A 76 -1.63 6.64 -2.33
C PHE A 76 -2.21 5.24 -2.08
N LEU A 77 -2.51 4.89 -0.83
CA LEU A 77 -3.11 3.59 -0.50
C LEU A 77 -4.50 3.41 -1.14
N THR A 78 -5.28 4.49 -1.25
CA THR A 78 -6.58 4.47 -1.95
C THR A 78 -6.39 4.22 -3.45
N ALA A 79 -5.43 4.92 -4.07
CA ALA A 79 -5.08 4.77 -5.47
C ALA A 79 -4.51 3.37 -5.78
N LEU A 80 -3.75 2.80 -4.85
CA LEU A 80 -3.20 1.44 -4.91
C LEU A 80 -4.31 0.38 -4.85
N LEU A 81 -5.24 0.50 -3.89
CA LEU A 81 -6.37 -0.42 -3.78
C LEU A 81 -7.26 -0.43 -5.03
N THR A 82 -7.45 0.74 -5.65
CA THR A 82 -8.22 0.85 -6.90
C THR A 82 -7.57 0.02 -8.01
N ARG A 83 -6.25 0.16 -8.20
CA ARG A 83 -5.50 -0.60 -9.22
C ARG A 83 -5.50 -2.10 -8.97
N LEU A 84 -5.34 -2.53 -7.72
CA LEU A 84 -5.40 -3.95 -7.36
C LEU A 84 -6.78 -4.56 -7.65
N ALA A 85 -7.85 -3.78 -7.53
CA ALA A 85 -9.21 -4.22 -7.89
C ALA A 85 -9.41 -4.30 -9.41
N ASP A 86 -8.85 -3.34 -10.16
CA ASP A 86 -8.91 -3.33 -11.63
C ASP A 86 -8.15 -4.53 -12.23
N ASP A 87 -6.95 -4.84 -11.74
CA ASP A 87 -6.16 -6.00 -12.20
C ASP A 87 -6.82 -7.33 -11.84
N SER A 88 -7.49 -7.42 -10.68
CA SER A 88 -8.25 -8.61 -10.28
C SER A 88 -9.48 -8.86 -11.15
N SER A 89 -9.98 -7.83 -11.85
CA SER A 89 -11.15 -7.93 -12.74
C SER A 89 -10.77 -8.30 -14.19
N ALA A 90 -9.47 -8.29 -14.52
CA ALA A 90 -8.94 -8.60 -15.84
C ALA A 90 -8.54 -10.08 -16.03
N THR A 91 -8.68 -10.91 -14.99
CA THR A 91 -8.32 -12.35 -14.97
C THR A 91 -9.57 -13.22 -14.91
#